data_AF-A0AA36N9P1-F1
#
_entry.id   AF-A0AA36N9P1-F1
#
_cell.length_a   1.000
_cell.length_b   1.000
_cell.length_c   1.000
_cell.angle_alpha   90.00
_cell.angle_beta   90.00
_cell.angle_gamma   90.00
#
_symmetry.space_group_name_H-M   'P 1'
#
loop_
_entity.id
_entity.type
_entity.pdbx_description
1 polymer ?
#
loop_
_entity_poly.entity_id
_entity_poly.type
_entity_poly.pdbx_seq_one_letter_code
_entity_poly.pdbx_strand_id
1 'polypeptide(L)'
;MKVSPTALKLARQIGALAKEPDEEAPLIISQLCTLFGILRPYAQGELKSDPLRCAVFVADVMFLIHSLSQVPGSLRPSQALKRKGEEQLGQMLQYQQEGVKAALGGAALSGGFVGAEAALGSAGQRLKSCCQGLAPLPSRLRHQAARRVLESFCEELLGKMLEPKRQAGPALNALGALNRGNVTRLLAGTEEFREVLAGLKAPQSASGALDAEEVSAAVTLLSTGQAMVRQSLQAASLSVDPEVRGYAALGVAADLLGSDFGRFLERRKVLLKAMQKEEVLKLMQLSWRDEALTPEEAWRTLTSAS
;
A
#
# COMPACT_ATOMS: atom_id res chain seq x y z
N MET A 1 25.76 2.94 4.14
CA MET A 1 24.75 3.34 5.14
C MET A 1 25.06 4.76 5.58
N LYS A 2 24.12 5.69 5.48
CA LYS A 2 24.34 7.09 5.87
C LYS A 2 24.02 7.24 7.36
N VAL A 3 25.05 7.41 8.18
CA VAL A 3 24.93 7.61 9.63
C VAL A 3 25.06 9.10 9.94
N SER A 4 24.28 9.60 10.89
CA SER A 4 24.30 11.00 11.27
C SER A 4 25.56 11.37 12.07
N PRO A 5 26.00 12.64 12.00
CA PRO A 5 27.10 13.12 12.84
C PRO A 5 26.83 12.95 14.34
N THR A 6 25.57 13.01 14.77
CA THR A 6 25.17 12.82 16.18
C THR A 6 25.43 11.40 16.64
N ALA A 7 25.03 10.40 15.86
CA ALA A 7 25.28 9.00 16.19
C ALA A 7 26.78 8.67 16.19
N LEU A 8 27.55 9.22 15.25
CA LEU A 8 29.01 9.09 15.23
C LEU A 8 29.68 9.70 16.49
N LYS A 9 29.26 10.90 16.90
CA LYS A 9 29.75 11.55 18.12
C LYS A 9 29.43 10.70 19.35
N LEU A 10 28.20 10.20 19.47
CA LEU A 10 27.79 9.35 20.58
C LEU A 10 28.60 8.04 20.63
N ALA A 11 28.79 7.37 19.49
CA ALA A 11 29.58 6.14 19.44
C ALA A 11 31.04 6.36 19.87
N ARG A 12 31.65 7.51 19.50
CA ARG A 12 33.00 7.86 19.98
C ARG A 12 33.05 8.05 21.49
N GLN A 13 32.04 8.70 22.08
CA GLN A 13 31.95 8.90 23.53
C GLN A 13 31.77 7.57 24.27
N ILE A 14 30.90 6.69 23.75
CA ILE A 14 30.73 5.33 24.28
C ILE A 14 32.06 4.56 24.22
N GLY A 15 32.78 4.65 23.09
CA GLY A 15 34.08 4.01 22.93
C GLY A 15 35.17 4.57 23.85
N ALA A 16 35.09 5.84 24.21
CA ALA A 16 36.00 6.45 25.20
C ALA A 16 35.70 5.92 26.61
N LEU A 17 34.42 5.93 27.03
CA LEU A 17 33.97 5.39 28.33
C LEU A 17 34.29 3.88 28.47
N ALA A 18 34.26 3.14 27.38
CA ALA A 18 34.55 1.71 27.37
C ALA A 18 36.03 1.36 27.60
N LYS A 19 36.97 2.30 27.36
CA LYS A 19 38.42 2.03 27.52
C LYS A 19 38.87 2.06 28.97
N GLU A 20 38.20 2.85 29.79
CA GLU A 20 38.47 3.01 31.22
C GLU A 20 37.16 2.76 31.97
N PRO A 21 36.69 1.49 32.03
CA PRO A 21 35.35 1.18 32.52
C PRO A 21 35.28 1.39 34.04
N ASP A 22 34.62 2.48 34.43
CA ASP A 22 34.11 2.69 35.80
C ASP A 22 32.88 1.79 36.06
N GLU A 23 32.55 1.51 37.32
CA GLU A 23 31.38 0.73 37.73
C GLU A 23 30.07 1.36 37.23
N GLU A 24 30.04 2.67 37.03
CA GLU A 24 28.88 3.43 36.54
C GLU A 24 28.76 3.47 35.00
N ALA A 25 29.82 3.11 34.27
CA ALA A 25 29.84 3.19 32.80
C ALA A 25 28.66 2.46 32.12
N PRO A 26 28.23 1.26 32.59
CA PRO A 26 27.01 0.62 32.09
C PRO A 26 25.74 1.42 32.17
N LEU A 27 25.52 2.07 33.30
CA LEU A 27 24.33 2.84 33.55
C LEU A 27 24.32 4.06 32.62
N ILE A 28 25.45 4.76 32.54
CA ILE A 28 25.62 5.97 31.71
C ILE A 28 25.41 5.63 30.23
N ILE A 29 26.06 4.58 29.72
CA ILE A 29 25.92 4.16 28.31
C ILE A 29 24.46 3.81 28.00
N SER A 30 23.77 3.09 28.89
CA SER A 30 22.36 2.75 28.74
C SER A 30 21.45 3.97 28.71
N GLN A 31 21.66 4.93 29.62
CA GLN A 31 20.92 6.18 29.68
C GLN A 31 21.14 7.03 28.43
N LEU A 32 22.39 7.16 27.95
CA LEU A 32 22.72 7.89 26.73
C LEU A 32 22.04 7.29 25.50
N CYS A 33 22.00 5.95 25.39
CA CYS A 33 21.30 5.27 24.30
C CYS A 33 19.79 5.48 24.37
N THR A 34 19.22 5.43 25.58
CA THR A 34 17.80 5.70 25.81
C THR A 34 17.44 7.14 25.45
N LEU A 35 18.22 8.10 25.94
CA LEU A 35 18.06 9.52 25.61
C LEU A 35 18.20 9.76 24.11
N PHE A 36 19.15 9.11 23.43
CA PHE A 36 19.25 9.19 21.98
C PHE A 36 17.97 8.68 21.30
N GLY A 37 17.48 7.50 21.69
CA GLY A 37 16.25 6.92 21.11
C GLY A 37 15.00 7.75 21.34
N ILE A 38 14.94 8.50 22.46
CA ILE A 38 13.84 9.41 22.79
C ILE A 38 13.99 10.74 22.04
N LEU A 39 15.12 11.43 22.21
CA LEU A 39 15.31 12.81 21.76
C LEU A 39 15.54 12.93 20.26
N ARG A 40 16.15 11.92 19.63
CA ARG A 40 16.51 11.99 18.22
C ARG A 40 15.29 12.14 17.30
N PRO A 41 14.20 11.38 17.48
CA PRO A 41 12.94 11.64 16.78
C PRO A 41 12.45 13.08 16.90
N TYR A 42 12.37 13.64 18.11
CA TYR A 42 11.90 15.02 18.31
C TYR A 42 12.79 16.05 17.60
N ALA A 43 14.11 15.86 17.66
CA ALA A 43 15.07 16.76 16.99
C ALA A 43 14.98 16.70 15.46
N GLN A 44 14.51 15.58 14.90
CA GLN A 44 14.33 15.41 13.46
C GLN A 44 12.91 15.76 12.97
N GLY A 45 11.99 16.13 13.87
CA GLY A 45 10.59 16.37 13.55
C GLY A 45 9.78 15.09 13.37
N GLU A 46 8.72 15.13 12.56
CA GLU A 46 7.82 14.00 12.38
C GLU A 46 8.45 12.84 11.58
N LEU A 47 9.09 11.89 12.25
CA LEU A 47 9.69 10.71 11.60
C LEU A 47 8.68 9.87 10.80
N LYS A 48 7.42 9.81 11.24
CA LYS A 48 6.38 9.02 10.58
C LYS A 48 6.06 9.51 9.16
N SER A 49 6.15 10.83 8.92
CA SER A 49 5.77 11.45 7.65
C SER A 49 6.93 11.60 6.66
N ASP A 50 8.18 11.54 7.14
CA ASP A 50 9.39 11.61 6.31
C ASP A 50 10.19 10.28 6.33
N PRO A 51 10.04 9.44 5.29
CA PRO A 51 10.72 8.15 5.18
C PRO A 51 12.25 8.26 5.20
N LEU A 52 12.82 9.34 4.67
CA LEU A 52 14.26 9.55 4.66
C LEU A 52 14.78 9.80 6.08
N ARG A 53 14.09 10.65 6.85
CA ARG A 53 14.47 10.92 8.25
C ARG A 53 14.34 9.67 9.11
N CYS A 54 13.25 8.91 8.95
CA CYS A 54 13.07 7.63 9.64
C CYS A 54 14.18 6.64 9.28
N ALA A 55 14.51 6.50 7.99
CA ALA A 55 15.57 5.60 7.54
C ALA A 55 16.95 5.97 8.12
N VAL A 56 17.26 7.27 8.19
CA VAL A 56 18.50 7.76 8.83
C VAL A 56 18.49 7.45 10.33
N PHE A 57 17.37 7.64 11.03
CA PHE A 57 17.25 7.28 12.45
C PHE A 57 17.47 5.78 12.68
N VAL A 58 16.87 4.92 11.87
CA VAL A 58 17.06 3.46 11.98
C VAL A 58 18.50 3.08 11.68
N ALA A 59 19.13 3.69 10.68
CA ALA A 59 20.55 3.49 10.37
C ALA A 59 21.45 3.91 11.56
N ASP A 60 21.13 5.03 12.22
CA ASP A 60 21.82 5.47 13.43
C ASP A 60 21.67 4.46 14.58
N VAL A 61 20.45 3.98 14.82
CA VAL A 61 20.15 2.94 15.83
C VAL A 61 20.98 1.68 15.58
N MET A 62 21.01 1.19 14.34
CA MET A 62 21.77 0.00 13.97
C MET A 62 23.28 0.20 14.14
N PHE A 63 23.79 1.38 13.76
CA PHE A 63 25.18 1.74 13.94
C PHE A 63 25.58 1.76 15.42
N LEU A 64 24.73 2.34 16.29
CA LEU A 64 24.96 2.37 17.73
C LEU A 64 24.91 0.97 18.34
N ILE A 65 23.95 0.12 17.96
CA ILE A 65 23.89 -1.27 18.40
C ILE A 65 25.16 -2.02 18.01
N HIS A 66 25.63 -1.85 16.77
CA HIS A 66 26.88 -2.45 16.33
C HIS A 66 28.07 -1.94 17.15
N SER A 67 28.15 -0.64 17.40
CA SER A 67 29.22 -0.04 18.21
C SER A 67 29.23 -0.59 19.63
N LEU A 68 28.05 -0.71 20.27
CA LEU A 68 27.89 -1.32 21.60
C LEU A 68 28.28 -2.79 21.62
N SER A 69 28.05 -3.54 20.53
CA SER A 69 28.43 -4.96 20.46
C SER A 69 29.93 -5.21 20.46
N GLN A 70 30.73 -4.19 20.14
CA GLN A 70 32.20 -4.24 20.18
C GLN A 70 32.76 -3.91 21.57
N VAL A 71 31.93 -3.45 22.51
CA VAL A 71 32.36 -3.10 23.86
C VAL A 71 32.33 -4.35 24.76
N PRO A 72 33.42 -4.70 25.46
CA PRO A 72 33.48 -5.86 26.34
C PRO A 72 32.63 -5.65 27.63
N GLY A 73 32.04 -6.74 28.14
CA GLY A 73 31.27 -6.74 29.39
C GLY A 73 29.75 -6.61 29.21
N SER A 74 28.98 -6.74 30.29
CA SER A 74 27.50 -6.80 30.40
C SER A 74 26.73 -5.56 29.89
N LEU A 75 27.42 -4.70 29.14
CA LEU A 75 27.03 -3.44 28.55
C LEU A 75 26.12 -3.60 27.32
N ARG A 76 25.05 -4.39 27.41
CA ARG A 76 24.13 -4.59 26.28
C ARG A 76 22.78 -3.86 26.45
N PRO A 77 22.73 -2.51 26.43
CA PRO A 77 21.47 -1.76 26.30
C PRO A 77 20.86 -1.85 24.88
N SER A 78 21.23 -2.88 24.11
CA SER A 78 20.88 -3.03 22.69
C SER A 78 19.40 -3.27 22.43
N GLN A 79 18.68 -3.93 23.34
CA GLN A 79 17.30 -4.32 23.07
C GLN A 79 16.32 -3.16 23.09
N ALA A 80 16.45 -2.22 24.03
CA ALA A 80 15.56 -1.06 24.11
C ALA A 80 15.72 -0.15 22.89
N LEU A 81 16.96 0.16 22.52
CA LEU A 81 17.25 0.98 21.35
C LEU A 81 16.81 0.30 20.04
N LYS A 82 17.04 -1.02 19.92
CA LYS A 82 16.55 -1.82 18.79
C LYS A 82 15.03 -1.75 18.68
N ARG A 83 14.31 -2.05 19.77
CA ARG A 83 12.84 -2.00 19.80
C ARG A 83 12.34 -0.61 19.40
N LYS A 84 13.01 0.46 19.84
CA LYS A 84 12.62 1.82 19.47
C LYS A 84 12.82 2.10 17.98
N GLY A 85 13.92 1.64 17.39
CA GLY A 85 14.15 1.73 15.94
C GLY A 85 13.10 0.96 15.14
N GLU A 86 12.77 -0.27 15.56
CA GLU A 86 11.73 -1.10 14.93
C GLU A 86 10.33 -0.49 15.05
N GLU A 87 9.97 0.05 16.22
CA GLU A 87 8.71 0.74 16.48
C GLU A 87 8.55 1.96 15.55
N GLN A 88 9.57 2.82 15.46
CA GLN A 88 9.52 4.01 14.63
C GLN A 88 9.47 3.67 13.13
N LEU A 89 10.19 2.63 12.70
CA LEU A 89 10.10 2.14 11.32
C LEU A 89 8.69 1.60 11.02
N GLY A 90 8.12 0.83 11.95
CA GLY A 90 6.75 0.30 11.83
C GLY A 90 5.70 1.40 11.72
N GLN A 91 5.76 2.40 12.60
CA GLN A 91 4.85 3.56 12.58
C GLN A 91 4.96 4.36 11.27
N MET A 92 6.18 4.58 10.78
CA MET A 92 6.39 5.25 9.49
C MET A 92 5.80 4.43 8.34
N LEU A 93 6.07 3.12 8.28
CA LEU A 93 5.53 2.27 7.21
C LEU A 93 4.00 2.25 7.21
N GLN A 94 3.37 2.15 8.37
CA GLN A 94 1.92 2.21 8.50
C GLN A 94 1.38 3.55 7.99
N TYR A 95 1.98 4.67 8.39
CA TYR A 95 1.57 6.00 7.94
C TYR A 95 1.69 6.15 6.41
N GLN A 96 2.76 5.63 5.81
CA GLN A 96 2.94 5.67 4.35
C GLN A 96 1.94 4.76 3.63
N GLN A 97 1.64 3.57 4.17
CA GLN A 97 0.60 2.68 3.63
C GLN A 97 -0.78 3.35 3.65
N GLU A 98 -1.17 3.95 4.78
CA GLU A 98 -2.43 4.70 4.91
C GLU A 98 -2.48 5.87 3.93
N GLY A 99 -1.37 6.60 3.76
CA GLY A 99 -1.26 7.69 2.80
C GLY A 99 -1.38 7.25 1.34
N VAL A 100 -0.83 6.09 0.99
CA VAL A 100 -0.97 5.48 -0.35
C VAL A 100 -2.40 5.01 -0.59
N LYS A 101 -3.01 4.33 0.40
CA LYS A 101 -4.42 3.90 0.30
C LYS A 101 -5.38 5.08 0.18
N ALA A 102 -5.17 6.13 0.96
CA ALA A 102 -5.96 7.35 0.88
C ALA A 102 -5.83 8.01 -0.51
N ALA A 103 -4.63 8.05 -1.09
CA ALA A 103 -4.42 8.56 -2.45
C ALA A 103 -5.11 7.70 -3.52
N LEU A 104 -5.16 6.38 -3.33
CA LEU A 104 -5.90 5.44 -4.19
C LEU A 104 -7.42 5.47 -3.95
N GLY A 105 -7.92 6.17 -2.93
CA GLY A 105 -9.36 6.25 -2.65
C GLY A 105 -10.18 6.78 -3.82
N GLY A 106 -9.58 7.61 -4.68
CA GLY A 106 -10.17 8.11 -5.92
C GLY A 106 -9.90 7.26 -7.17
N ALA A 107 -9.16 6.16 -7.06
CA ALA A 107 -8.74 5.32 -8.18
C ALA A 107 -9.86 4.44 -8.77
N ALA A 108 -11.08 4.48 -8.20
CA ALA A 108 -12.19 3.68 -8.70
C ALA A 108 -12.68 4.19 -10.07
N LEU A 109 -12.96 3.27 -11.00
CA LEU A 109 -13.50 3.61 -12.33
C LEU A 109 -14.84 4.35 -12.26
N SER A 110 -15.59 4.21 -11.18
CA SER A 110 -16.87 4.92 -10.97
C SER A 110 -16.74 6.45 -10.95
N GLY A 111 -15.54 6.98 -10.68
CA GLY A 111 -15.23 8.42 -10.76
C GLY A 111 -14.78 8.91 -12.14
N GLY A 112 -14.72 8.03 -13.14
CA GLY A 112 -14.18 8.30 -14.47
C GLY A 112 -12.66 8.10 -14.56
N PHE A 113 -12.18 7.81 -15.77
CA PHE A 113 -10.78 7.45 -16.02
C PHE A 113 -9.79 8.55 -15.56
N VAL A 114 -10.05 9.82 -15.88
CA VAL A 114 -9.16 10.94 -15.53
C VAL A 114 -8.97 11.07 -14.02
N GLY A 115 -10.05 10.92 -13.25
CA GLY A 115 -9.99 10.95 -11.79
C GLY A 115 -9.20 9.76 -11.24
N ALA A 116 -9.44 8.58 -11.80
CA ALA A 116 -8.75 7.37 -11.39
C ALA A 116 -7.24 7.39 -11.72
N GLU A 117 -6.88 7.91 -12.89
CA GLU A 117 -5.49 8.08 -13.32
C GLU A 117 -4.76 9.11 -12.46
N ALA A 118 -5.39 10.25 -12.14
CA ALA A 118 -4.80 11.25 -11.26
C ALA A 118 -4.57 10.71 -9.83
N ALA A 119 -5.53 9.95 -9.31
CA ALA A 119 -5.41 9.27 -8.02
C ALA A 119 -4.26 8.24 -8.03
N LEU A 120 -4.17 7.44 -9.09
CA LEU A 120 -3.08 6.48 -9.29
C LEU A 120 -1.72 7.19 -9.39
N GLY A 121 -1.62 8.29 -10.12
CA GLY A 121 -0.42 9.11 -10.24
C GLY A 121 0.05 9.68 -8.89
N SER A 122 -0.89 10.21 -8.10
CA SER A 122 -0.63 10.69 -6.73
C SER A 122 -0.11 9.57 -5.82
N ALA A 123 -0.77 8.41 -5.86
CA ALA A 123 -0.37 7.24 -5.09
C ALA A 123 1.02 6.71 -5.51
N GLY A 124 1.27 6.62 -6.82
CA GLY A 124 2.55 6.21 -7.38
C GLY A 124 3.70 7.14 -7.00
N GLN A 125 3.46 8.46 -7.02
CA GLN A 125 4.46 9.43 -6.60
C GLN A 125 4.78 9.33 -5.09
N ARG A 126 3.77 9.13 -4.25
CA ARG A 126 3.96 8.86 -2.81
C ARG A 126 4.77 7.58 -2.59
N LEU A 127 4.39 6.51 -3.27
CA LEU A 127 5.07 5.21 -3.20
C LEU A 127 6.55 5.32 -3.60
N LYS A 128 6.84 5.98 -4.72
CA LYS A 128 8.19 6.24 -5.21
C LYS A 128 9.01 7.05 -4.20
N SER A 129 8.41 8.13 -3.67
CA SER A 129 9.08 9.00 -2.69
C SER A 129 9.41 8.24 -1.41
N CYS A 130 8.48 7.40 -0.94
CA CYS A 130 8.71 6.51 0.19
C CYS A 130 9.88 5.56 -0.07
N CYS A 131 9.85 4.84 -1.18
CA CYS A 131 10.90 3.88 -1.56
C CYS A 131 12.27 4.54 -1.70
N GLN A 132 12.34 5.74 -2.28
CA GLN A 132 13.57 6.53 -2.35
C GLN A 132 14.10 6.90 -0.95
N GLY A 133 13.22 7.28 -0.03
CA GLY A 133 13.59 7.59 1.36
C GLY A 133 14.16 6.39 2.13
N LEU A 134 13.84 5.16 1.74
CA LEU A 134 14.38 3.94 2.35
C LEU A 134 15.81 3.60 1.92
N ALA A 135 16.38 4.29 0.92
CA ALA A 135 17.72 4.01 0.40
C ALA A 135 18.86 3.96 1.44
N PRO A 136 18.86 4.73 2.55
CA PRO A 136 19.88 4.64 3.59
C PRO A 136 19.88 3.35 4.41
N LEU A 137 18.77 2.60 4.43
CA LEU A 137 18.63 1.37 5.19
C LEU A 137 19.53 0.25 4.64
N PRO A 138 19.96 -0.70 5.48
CA PRO A 138 20.61 -1.92 5.02
C PRO A 138 19.71 -2.69 4.04
N SER A 139 20.34 -3.38 3.07
CA SER A 139 19.64 -4.02 1.95
C SER A 139 18.45 -4.89 2.36
N ARG A 140 18.61 -5.74 3.39
CA ARG A 140 17.53 -6.61 3.90
C ARG A 140 16.35 -5.82 4.46
N LEU A 141 16.60 -4.83 5.32
CA LEU A 141 15.53 -4.01 5.90
C LEU A 141 14.87 -3.12 4.85
N ARG A 142 15.67 -2.55 3.95
CA ARG A 142 15.18 -1.78 2.80
C ARG A 142 14.23 -2.61 1.94
N HIS A 143 14.61 -3.85 1.62
CA HIS A 143 13.78 -4.79 0.86
C HIS A 143 12.46 -5.08 1.56
N GLN A 144 12.51 -5.44 2.85
CA GLN A 144 11.32 -5.74 3.65
C GLN A 144 10.38 -4.52 3.78
N ALA A 145 10.95 -3.35 4.04
CA ALA A 145 10.22 -2.09 4.16
C ALA A 145 9.55 -1.69 2.84
N ALA A 146 10.30 -1.72 1.73
CA ALA A 146 9.76 -1.40 0.41
C ALA A 146 8.66 -2.39 0.00
N ARG A 147 8.90 -3.70 0.20
CA ARG A 147 7.93 -4.77 -0.08
C ARG A 147 6.60 -4.50 0.61
N ARG A 148 6.59 -4.18 1.91
CA ARG A 148 5.35 -3.90 2.65
C ARG A 148 4.51 -2.75 2.07
N VAL A 149 5.14 -1.66 1.64
CA VAL A 149 4.40 -0.52 1.06
C VAL A 149 3.92 -0.84 -0.36
N LEU A 150 4.73 -1.56 -1.14
CA LEU A 150 4.37 -2.01 -2.49
C LEU A 150 3.23 -3.03 -2.48
N GLU A 151 3.24 -3.98 -1.55
CA GLU A 151 2.16 -4.96 -1.37
C GLU A 151 0.84 -4.23 -1.07
N SER A 152 0.86 -3.28 -0.13
CA SER A 152 -0.31 -2.46 0.19
C SER A 152 -0.83 -1.66 -1.02
N PHE A 153 0.06 -1.17 -1.89
CA PHE A 153 -0.33 -0.46 -3.11
C PHE A 153 -1.00 -1.41 -4.10
N CYS A 154 -0.40 -2.59 -4.34
CA CYS A 154 -0.91 -3.56 -5.31
C CYS A 154 -2.26 -4.13 -4.88
N GLU A 155 -2.40 -4.51 -3.61
CA GLU A 155 -3.66 -5.03 -3.05
C GLU A 155 -4.78 -4.00 -3.10
N GLU A 156 -4.50 -2.74 -2.75
CA GLU A 156 -5.50 -1.67 -2.79
C GLU A 156 -5.91 -1.36 -4.24
N LEU A 157 -4.93 -1.23 -5.16
CA LEU A 157 -5.23 -0.97 -6.57
C LEU A 157 -6.06 -2.11 -7.18
N LEU A 158 -5.64 -3.36 -6.96
CA LEU A 158 -6.38 -4.53 -7.46
C LEU A 158 -7.78 -4.57 -6.84
N GLY A 159 -7.90 -4.32 -5.53
CA GLY A 159 -9.16 -4.26 -4.82
C GLY A 159 -10.11 -3.22 -5.42
N LYS A 160 -9.61 -2.03 -5.78
CA LYS A 160 -10.40 -0.95 -6.41
C LYS A 160 -10.78 -1.25 -7.86
N MET A 161 -9.91 -1.90 -8.62
CA MET A 161 -10.19 -2.28 -10.01
C MET A 161 -11.16 -3.45 -10.10
N LEU A 162 -11.12 -4.35 -9.12
CA LEU A 162 -12.00 -5.52 -9.04
C LEU A 162 -13.26 -5.27 -8.19
N GLU A 163 -13.43 -4.07 -7.63
CA GLU A 163 -14.63 -3.75 -6.87
C GLU A 163 -15.80 -3.68 -7.85
N PRO A 164 -16.84 -4.53 -7.70
CA PRO A 164 -18.01 -4.42 -8.56
C PRO A 164 -18.56 -3.01 -8.42
N LYS A 165 -18.98 -2.41 -9.54
CA LYS A 165 -19.66 -1.10 -9.52
C LYS A 165 -20.77 -1.18 -8.48
N ARG A 166 -20.54 -0.58 -7.31
CA ARG A 166 -21.63 -0.21 -6.43
C ARG A 166 -22.40 0.78 -7.26
N GLN A 167 -23.54 0.35 -7.80
CA GLN A 167 -24.52 1.26 -8.37
C GLN A 167 -24.79 2.27 -7.26
N ALA A 168 -24.16 3.44 -7.35
CA ALA A 168 -24.53 4.57 -6.54
C ALA A 168 -25.95 4.85 -6.98
N GLY A 169 -26.91 4.32 -6.24
CA GLY A 169 -28.32 4.45 -6.60
C GLY A 169 -28.60 5.94 -6.84
N PRO A 170 -29.54 6.28 -7.74
CA PRO A 170 -29.87 7.67 -8.07
C PRO A 170 -30.11 8.54 -6.81
N ALA A 171 -30.55 7.92 -5.71
CA ALA A 171 -30.70 8.56 -4.40
C ALA A 171 -29.40 9.14 -3.79
N LEU A 172 -28.24 8.49 -3.93
CA LEU A 172 -26.96 8.98 -3.36
C LEU A 172 -26.40 10.15 -4.17
N ASN A 173 -26.56 10.13 -5.50
CA ASN A 173 -26.19 11.24 -6.35
C ASN A 173 -27.15 12.43 -6.17
N ALA A 174 -28.45 12.17 -6.00
CA ALA A 174 -29.44 13.20 -5.65
C ALA A 174 -29.17 13.80 -4.26
N LEU A 175 -28.83 12.98 -3.25
CA LEU A 175 -28.45 13.45 -1.91
C LEU A 175 -27.12 14.24 -1.93
N GLY A 176 -26.14 13.83 -2.73
CA GLY A 176 -24.89 14.56 -2.93
C GLY A 176 -25.08 15.91 -3.64
N ALA A 177 -26.05 16.01 -4.54
CA ALA A 177 -26.48 17.27 -5.17
C ALA A 177 -27.28 18.15 -4.19
N LEU A 178 -28.16 17.56 -3.38
CA LEU A 178 -28.95 18.26 -2.34
C LEU A 178 -28.08 18.85 -1.23
N ASN A 179 -26.96 18.20 -0.89
CA ASN A 179 -26.04 18.71 0.13
C ASN A 179 -25.27 19.97 -0.29
N ARG A 180 -25.36 20.38 -1.57
CA ARG A 180 -24.77 21.65 -2.07
C ARG A 180 -25.75 22.83 -2.06
N GLY A 181 -27.00 22.65 -1.64
CA GLY A 181 -27.92 23.77 -1.46
C GLY A 181 -29.30 23.40 -0.92
N ASN A 182 -29.64 23.91 0.27
CA ASN A 182 -30.99 24.04 0.83
C ASN A 182 -31.79 22.74 1.04
N VAL A 183 -31.33 21.88 1.95
CA VAL A 183 -32.06 20.67 2.40
C VAL A 183 -33.36 20.98 3.18
N THR A 184 -33.53 22.20 3.69
CA THR A 184 -34.66 22.54 4.58
C THR A 184 -36.02 22.76 3.90
N ARG A 185 -36.12 22.74 2.55
CA ARG A 185 -37.38 23.08 1.83
C ARG A 185 -38.11 21.91 1.16
N LEU A 186 -37.57 20.68 1.16
CA LEU A 186 -38.09 19.57 0.33
C LEU A 186 -38.91 18.50 1.08
N LEU A 187 -39.22 18.69 2.37
CA LEU A 187 -40.08 17.77 3.13
C LEU A 187 -41.58 18.15 3.09
N ALA A 188 -42.05 18.72 1.97
CA ALA A 188 -43.45 19.10 1.79
C ALA A 188 -44.06 18.44 0.53
N GLY A 189 -44.26 17.12 0.60
CA GLY A 189 -45.43 16.45 0.01
C GLY A 189 -45.67 16.52 -1.51
N THR A 190 -44.65 16.54 -2.37
CA THR A 190 -44.85 16.48 -3.83
C THR A 190 -44.66 15.07 -4.39
N GLU A 191 -45.47 14.71 -5.38
CA GLU A 191 -45.48 13.44 -6.13
C GLU A 191 -44.08 13.02 -6.67
N GLU A 192 -43.17 13.99 -6.84
CA GLU A 192 -41.78 13.79 -7.25
C GLU A 192 -41.00 12.86 -6.29
N PHE A 193 -41.28 12.90 -4.98
CA PHE A 193 -40.64 11.98 -4.03
C PHE A 193 -41.10 10.53 -4.24
N ARG A 194 -42.35 10.35 -4.69
CA ARG A 194 -42.93 9.04 -4.99
C ARG A 194 -42.37 8.48 -6.29
N GLU A 195 -42.10 9.32 -7.28
CA GLU A 195 -41.44 8.94 -8.53
C GLU A 195 -39.95 8.58 -8.31
N VAL A 196 -39.24 9.31 -7.43
CA VAL A 196 -37.88 8.94 -6.97
C VAL A 196 -37.88 7.61 -6.21
N LEU A 197 -38.90 7.36 -5.36
CA LEU A 197 -39.08 6.06 -4.68
C LEU A 197 -39.50 4.93 -5.63
N ALA A 198 -40.25 5.22 -6.69
CA ALA A 198 -40.64 4.24 -7.70
C ALA A 198 -39.44 3.86 -8.60
N GLY A 199 -38.57 4.83 -8.92
CA GLY A 199 -37.28 4.59 -9.60
C GLY A 199 -36.31 3.73 -8.80
N LEU A 200 -36.45 3.67 -7.46
CA LEU A 200 -35.67 2.76 -6.60
C LEU A 200 -36.15 1.29 -6.63
N LYS A 201 -37.33 1.00 -7.20
CA LYS A 201 -37.91 -0.36 -7.24
C LYS A 201 -37.75 -1.10 -8.57
N ALA A 202 -37.27 -0.44 -9.62
CA ALA A 202 -36.99 -1.13 -10.88
C ALA A 202 -35.77 -2.05 -10.70
N PRO A 203 -35.87 -3.36 -10.99
CA PRO A 203 -34.72 -4.25 -11.00
C PRO A 203 -33.81 -3.83 -12.16
N GLN A 204 -32.85 -2.95 -11.88
CA GLN A 204 -31.79 -2.65 -12.82
C GLN A 204 -31.06 -3.96 -13.08
N SER A 205 -31.13 -4.42 -14.33
CA SER A 205 -30.41 -5.58 -14.84
C SER A 205 -28.95 -5.47 -14.40
N ALA A 206 -28.61 -6.24 -13.37
CA ALA A 206 -27.37 -6.20 -12.62
C ALA A 206 -26.21 -6.84 -13.40
N SER A 207 -26.04 -6.44 -14.65
CA SER A 207 -24.81 -6.75 -15.38
C SER A 207 -23.71 -5.93 -14.74
N GLY A 208 -22.97 -6.55 -13.82
CA GLY A 208 -21.76 -5.99 -13.22
C GLY A 208 -20.58 -5.94 -14.20
N ALA A 209 -20.79 -6.32 -15.47
CA ALA A 209 -19.77 -6.31 -16.50
C ALA A 209 -19.36 -4.86 -16.84
N LEU A 210 -18.07 -4.67 -17.07
CA LEU A 210 -17.55 -3.40 -17.57
C LEU A 210 -17.85 -3.27 -19.06
N ASP A 211 -18.12 -2.05 -19.54
CA ASP A 211 -18.18 -1.77 -20.97
C ASP A 211 -16.76 -1.72 -21.60
N ALA A 212 -16.67 -1.60 -22.93
CA ALA A 212 -15.38 -1.76 -23.64
C ALA A 212 -14.39 -0.65 -23.29
N GLU A 213 -14.90 0.57 -23.07
CA GLU A 213 -14.11 1.72 -22.68
C GLU A 213 -13.58 1.54 -21.25
N GLU A 214 -14.42 1.05 -20.35
CA GLU A 214 -14.07 0.77 -18.96
C GLU A 214 -13.06 -0.36 -18.80
N VAL A 215 -13.18 -1.42 -19.61
CA VAL A 215 -12.15 -2.48 -19.67
C VAL A 215 -10.82 -1.87 -20.10
N SER A 216 -10.80 -1.08 -21.17
CA SER A 216 -9.58 -0.42 -21.66
C SER A 216 -8.95 0.50 -20.61
N ALA A 217 -9.79 1.27 -19.91
CA ALA A 217 -9.40 2.13 -18.81
C ALA A 217 -8.77 1.34 -17.65
N ALA A 218 -9.41 0.26 -17.19
CA ALA A 218 -8.86 -0.59 -16.12
C ALA A 218 -7.56 -1.28 -16.53
N VAL A 219 -7.46 -1.82 -17.75
CA VAL A 219 -6.20 -2.42 -18.25
C VAL A 219 -5.07 -1.39 -18.23
N THR A 220 -5.35 -0.16 -18.66
CA THR A 220 -4.39 0.94 -18.64
C THR A 220 -3.95 1.30 -17.22
N LEU A 221 -4.90 1.42 -16.28
CA LEU A 221 -4.60 1.71 -14.87
C LEU A 221 -3.79 0.59 -14.21
N LEU A 222 -4.14 -0.67 -14.43
CA LEU A 222 -3.42 -1.84 -13.89
C LEU A 222 -1.99 -1.90 -14.43
N SER A 223 -1.81 -1.72 -15.74
CA SER A 223 -0.49 -1.70 -16.39
C SER A 223 0.37 -0.53 -15.90
N THR A 224 -0.25 0.64 -15.71
CA THR A 224 0.41 1.83 -15.15
C THR A 224 0.84 1.59 -13.70
N GLY A 225 -0.02 0.98 -12.89
CA GLY A 225 0.30 0.57 -11.53
C GLY A 225 1.50 -0.37 -11.47
N GLN A 226 1.58 -1.36 -12.36
CA GLN A 226 2.76 -2.24 -12.46
C GLN A 226 4.04 -1.48 -12.82
N ALA A 227 3.96 -0.51 -13.73
CA ALA A 227 5.11 0.32 -14.08
C ALA A 227 5.58 1.17 -12.88
N MET A 228 4.65 1.74 -12.10
CA MET A 228 4.95 2.52 -10.89
C MET A 228 5.63 1.67 -9.80
N VAL A 229 5.21 0.41 -9.63
CA VAL A 229 5.89 -0.53 -8.72
C VAL A 229 7.35 -0.74 -9.12
N ARG A 230 7.62 -0.97 -10.43
CA ARG A 230 8.99 -1.12 -10.93
C ARG A 230 9.84 0.13 -10.71
N GLN A 231 9.29 1.31 -11.01
CA GLN A 231 9.98 2.59 -10.80
C GLN A 231 10.27 2.84 -9.31
N SER A 232 9.36 2.45 -8.42
CA SER A 232 9.52 2.60 -6.98
C SER A 232 10.61 1.68 -6.43
N LEU A 233 10.66 0.42 -6.89
CA LEU A 233 11.75 -0.50 -6.56
C LEU A 233 13.11 0.03 -7.05
N GLN A 234 13.16 0.56 -8.27
CA GLN A 234 14.36 1.19 -8.81
C GLN A 234 14.80 2.40 -7.96
N ALA A 235 13.85 3.22 -7.51
CA ALA A 235 14.13 4.35 -6.62
C ALA A 235 14.71 3.91 -5.26
N ALA A 236 14.32 2.74 -4.75
CA ALA A 236 14.94 2.10 -3.59
C ALA A 236 16.27 1.38 -3.90
N SER A 237 16.72 1.38 -5.16
CA SER A 237 17.85 0.56 -5.65
C SER A 237 17.67 -0.93 -5.34
N LEU A 238 16.46 -1.43 -5.58
CA LEU A 238 16.07 -2.84 -5.48
C LEU A 238 15.75 -3.38 -6.88
N SER A 239 16.01 -4.67 -7.10
CA SER A 239 15.53 -5.36 -8.29
C SER A 239 14.04 -5.64 -8.20
N VAL A 240 13.41 -5.88 -9.35
CA VAL A 240 12.01 -6.35 -9.38
C VAL A 240 11.96 -7.71 -8.70
N ASP A 241 11.26 -7.79 -7.58
CA ASP A 241 11.03 -9.02 -6.84
C ASP A 241 9.67 -9.59 -7.26
N PRO A 242 9.61 -10.75 -7.92
CA PRO A 242 8.35 -11.39 -8.28
C PRO A 242 7.53 -11.82 -7.05
N GLU A 243 8.09 -11.82 -5.84
CA GLU A 243 7.40 -12.18 -4.61
C GLU A 243 6.56 -11.04 -4.00
N VAL A 244 6.61 -9.82 -4.54
CA VAL A 244 5.74 -8.74 -4.07
C VAL A 244 4.28 -9.18 -4.29
N ARG A 245 3.58 -9.44 -3.18
CA ARG A 245 2.18 -9.87 -3.20
C ARG A 245 1.33 -8.84 -3.97
N GLY A 246 0.46 -9.35 -4.85
CA GLY A 246 -0.37 -8.52 -5.72
C GLY A 246 0.31 -8.04 -7.01
N TYR A 247 1.65 -7.98 -7.10
CA TYR A 247 2.32 -7.50 -8.31
C TYR A 247 2.03 -8.35 -9.56
N ALA A 248 2.13 -9.67 -9.40
CA ALA A 248 1.77 -10.62 -10.46
C ALA A 248 0.26 -10.57 -10.77
N ALA A 249 -0.58 -10.42 -9.74
CA ALA A 249 -2.02 -10.33 -9.88
C ALA A 249 -2.45 -9.13 -10.73
N LEU A 250 -1.80 -7.96 -10.58
CA LEU A 250 -2.08 -6.79 -11.43
C LEU A 250 -1.88 -7.11 -12.93
N GLY A 251 -0.83 -7.87 -13.26
CA GLY A 251 -0.50 -8.21 -14.65
C GLY A 251 -1.45 -9.25 -15.22
N VAL A 252 -1.80 -10.25 -14.41
CA VAL A 252 -2.80 -11.26 -14.79
C VAL A 252 -4.16 -10.61 -14.98
N ALA A 253 -4.58 -9.72 -14.08
CA ALA A 253 -5.82 -8.98 -14.21
C ALA A 253 -5.82 -8.10 -15.47
N ALA A 254 -4.74 -7.37 -15.75
CA ALA A 254 -4.64 -6.57 -16.97
C ALA A 254 -4.68 -7.42 -18.26
N ASP A 255 -4.12 -8.63 -18.24
CA ASP A 255 -4.09 -9.54 -19.39
C ASP A 255 -5.44 -10.21 -19.67
N LEU A 256 -6.20 -10.51 -18.60
CA LEU A 256 -7.46 -11.25 -18.68
C LEU A 256 -8.71 -10.38 -18.71
N LEU A 257 -8.63 -9.10 -18.31
CA LEU A 257 -9.80 -8.23 -18.29
C LEU A 257 -10.36 -8.06 -19.71
N GLY A 258 -11.64 -8.40 -19.88
CA GLY A 258 -12.34 -8.38 -21.17
C GLY A 258 -11.97 -9.50 -22.13
N SER A 259 -11.26 -10.54 -21.66
CA SER A 259 -10.99 -11.75 -22.44
C SER A 259 -12.07 -12.82 -22.20
N ASP A 260 -12.19 -13.77 -23.14
CA ASP A 260 -13.04 -14.96 -23.01
C ASP A 260 -12.50 -15.98 -22.00
N PHE A 261 -13.35 -16.92 -21.58
CA PHE A 261 -12.96 -18.00 -20.66
C PHE A 261 -11.86 -18.91 -21.22
N GLY A 262 -11.74 -19.03 -22.54
CA GLY A 262 -10.64 -19.75 -23.19
C GLY A 262 -9.28 -19.23 -22.75
N ARG A 263 -9.10 -17.90 -22.73
CA ARG A 263 -7.86 -17.27 -22.24
C ARG A 263 -7.61 -17.49 -20.75
N PHE A 264 -8.66 -17.57 -19.93
CA PHE A 264 -8.52 -17.93 -18.51
C PHE A 264 -7.99 -19.36 -18.35
N LEU A 265 -8.42 -20.31 -19.18
CA LEU A 265 -7.89 -21.67 -19.20
C LEU A 265 -6.42 -21.72 -19.62
N GLU A 266 -6.04 -20.95 -20.65
CA GLU A 266 -4.64 -20.86 -21.10
C GLU A 266 -3.71 -20.31 -20.01
N ARG A 267 -4.18 -19.31 -19.25
CA ARG A 267 -3.41 -18.67 -18.17
C ARG A 267 -3.60 -19.30 -16.80
N ARG A 268 -4.34 -20.40 -16.69
CA ARG A 268 -4.76 -21.05 -15.44
C ARG A 268 -3.64 -21.18 -14.39
N LYS A 269 -2.48 -21.70 -14.78
CA LYS A 269 -1.36 -21.93 -13.83
C LYS A 269 -0.86 -20.64 -13.20
N VAL A 270 -0.79 -19.56 -13.99
CA VAL A 270 -0.32 -18.25 -13.53
C VAL A 270 -1.41 -17.57 -12.69
N LEU A 271 -2.66 -17.65 -13.15
CA LEU A 271 -3.84 -17.13 -12.46
C LEU A 271 -3.98 -17.71 -11.05
N LEU A 272 -4.01 -19.04 -10.93
CA LEU A 272 -4.17 -19.74 -9.64
C LEU A 272 -2.98 -19.54 -8.70
N LYS A 273 -1.80 -19.21 -9.22
CA LYS A 273 -0.63 -18.88 -8.41
C LYS A 273 -0.66 -17.43 -7.92
N ALA A 274 -1.20 -16.51 -8.72
CA ALA A 274 -1.12 -15.08 -8.47
C ALA A 274 -2.31 -14.51 -7.69
N MET A 275 -3.50 -15.11 -7.82
CA MET A 275 -4.77 -14.54 -7.34
C MET A 275 -5.55 -15.52 -6.45
N GLN A 276 -6.28 -14.98 -5.48
CA GLN A 276 -7.22 -15.74 -4.66
C GLN A 276 -8.52 -16.01 -5.42
N LYS A 277 -9.26 -17.04 -5.01
CA LYS A 277 -10.53 -17.44 -5.63
C LYS A 277 -11.49 -16.25 -5.77
N GLU A 278 -11.64 -15.46 -4.73
CA GLU A 278 -12.56 -14.32 -4.68
C GLU A 278 -12.15 -13.23 -5.69
N GLU A 279 -10.86 -13.00 -5.89
CA GLU A 279 -10.34 -12.05 -6.87
C GLU A 279 -10.57 -12.57 -8.30
N VAL A 280 -10.37 -13.88 -8.53
CA VAL A 280 -10.62 -14.50 -9.83
C VAL A 280 -12.10 -14.44 -10.19
N LEU A 281 -13.01 -14.73 -9.24
CA LEU A 281 -14.45 -14.63 -9.46
C LEU A 281 -14.86 -13.20 -9.82
N LYS A 282 -14.33 -12.19 -9.12
CA LYS A 282 -14.58 -10.77 -9.46
C LYS A 282 -14.05 -10.41 -10.84
N LEU A 283 -12.83 -10.84 -11.17
CA LEU A 283 -12.24 -10.61 -12.48
C LEU A 283 -13.06 -11.26 -13.61
N MET A 284 -13.55 -12.48 -13.40
CA MET A 284 -14.47 -13.16 -14.30
C MET A 284 -15.76 -12.35 -14.45
N GLN A 285 -16.42 -11.97 -13.36
CA GLN A 285 -17.65 -11.16 -13.38
C GLN A 285 -17.49 -9.85 -14.15
N LEU A 286 -16.35 -9.17 -14.04
CA LEU A 286 -16.08 -7.90 -14.75
C LEU A 286 -15.77 -8.09 -16.23
N SER A 287 -15.21 -9.25 -16.62
CA SER A 287 -14.80 -9.57 -17.99
C SER A 287 -15.91 -10.23 -18.80
N TRP A 288 -16.86 -10.87 -18.13
CA TRP A 288 -17.93 -11.67 -18.73
C TRP A 288 -18.96 -10.80 -19.42
N ARG A 289 -19.19 -10.99 -20.73
CA ARG A 289 -20.32 -10.35 -21.42
C ARG A 289 -21.38 -11.33 -21.93
N ASP A 290 -21.00 -12.54 -22.35
CA ASP A 290 -21.92 -13.43 -23.09
C ASP A 290 -21.55 -14.92 -22.99
N GLU A 291 -21.39 -15.50 -21.80
CA GLU A 291 -21.22 -16.97 -21.71
C GLU A 291 -22.27 -17.66 -20.85
N ALA A 292 -22.55 -18.91 -21.23
CA ALA A 292 -23.56 -19.79 -20.63
C ALA A 292 -23.25 -20.25 -19.20
N LEU A 293 -22.04 -19.99 -18.69
CA LEU A 293 -21.61 -20.42 -17.36
C LEU A 293 -21.66 -19.26 -16.37
N THR A 294 -22.03 -19.57 -15.14
CA THR A 294 -21.84 -18.65 -14.02
C THR A 294 -20.35 -18.57 -13.63
N PRO A 295 -19.87 -17.47 -13.04
CA PRO A 295 -18.49 -17.37 -12.56
C PRO A 295 -18.08 -18.52 -11.62
N GLU A 296 -19.01 -19.02 -10.80
CA GLU A 296 -18.80 -20.16 -9.91
C GLU A 296 -18.60 -21.48 -10.67
N GLU A 297 -19.38 -21.71 -11.72
CA GLU A 297 -19.21 -22.87 -12.60
C GLU A 297 -17.90 -22.78 -13.38
N ALA A 298 -17.57 -21.59 -13.90
CA ALA A 298 -16.30 -21.30 -14.56
C ALA A 298 -15.11 -21.60 -13.64
N TRP A 299 -15.17 -21.18 -12.38
CA TRP A 299 -14.17 -21.49 -11.37
C TRP A 299 -14.03 -23.00 -11.10
N ARG A 300 -15.14 -23.74 -11.03
CA ARG A 300 -15.12 -25.20 -10.88
C ARG A 300 -14.46 -25.86 -12.09
N THR A 301 -14.78 -25.43 -13.31
CA THR A 301 -14.13 -25.91 -14.54
C THR A 301 -12.63 -25.59 -14.53
N LEU A 302 -12.27 -24.37 -14.15
CA LEU A 302 -10.88 -23.91 -14.07
C LEU A 302 -10.08 -24.66 -13.00
N THR A 303 -10.69 -25.16 -11.94
CA THR A 303 -10.00 -25.92 -10.89
C THR A 303 -10.00 -27.44 -11.14
N SER A 304 -11.06 -27.99 -11.74
CA SER A 304 -11.24 -29.43 -12.00
C SER A 304 -10.39 -30.01 -13.13
N ALA A 305 -9.93 -29.18 -14.07
CA ALA A 305 -9.13 -29.66 -15.21
C ALA A 305 -7.68 -30.08 -14.84
N SER A 306 -7.40 -30.41 -13.57
CA SER A 306 -6.05 -30.72 -13.03
C SER A 306 -5.60 -32.13 -13.35
#